data_AF-A0A2S9QQG0-F1
#
_entry.id   AF-A0A2S9QQG0-F1
#
_cell.length_a   1.000
_cell.length_b   1.000
_cell.length_c   1.000
_cell.angle_alpha   90.00
_cell.angle_beta   90.00
_cell.angle_gamma   90.00
#
_symmetry.space_group_name_H-M   'P 1'
#
loop_
_entity.id
_entity.type
_entity.pdbx_description
1 polymer ?
#
loop_
_entity_poly.entity_id
_entity_poly.type
_entity_poly.pdbx_seq_one_letter_code
_entity_poly.pdbx_strand_id
1 'polypeptide(L)'
;MGLFGKSERPESGGLEALAPLSKDRIKAALERAGWSYTVDSDGDVGGGWEYGSFYFFVNGKMDELLCVRGFWRGRLDGDDYARALEVCNIWNADKLWPKTYVGRDDEGMVRINTEHNVDYEHGLTDEQLMQHLLCVINTSMAFFEHVNEQFPEAWERFRPEG
;
A
#
# COMPACT_ATOMS: atom_id res chain seq x y z
N MET A 1 -1.34 24.27 1.55
CA MET A 1 0.07 24.33 1.99
C MET A 1 0.88 23.40 1.11
N GLY A 2 1.78 23.93 0.27
CA GLY A 2 2.65 23.11 -0.57
C GLY A 2 3.94 22.80 0.18
N LEU A 3 4.17 21.52 0.47
CA LEU A 3 5.32 21.04 1.26
C LEU A 3 6.44 20.42 0.40
N PHE A 4 6.43 20.65 -0.91
CA PHE A 4 7.52 20.22 -1.78
C PHE A 4 7.92 21.40 -2.68
N GLY A 5 8.98 22.10 -2.27
CA GLY A 5 9.68 23.05 -3.14
C GLY A 5 10.26 22.33 -4.35
N LYS A 6 10.54 23.07 -5.43
CA LYS A 6 11.32 22.54 -6.55
C LYS A 6 12.70 22.12 -6.03
N SER A 7 12.92 20.83 -5.80
CA SER A 7 14.27 20.29 -5.76
C SER A 7 14.72 20.11 -7.21
N GLU A 8 15.76 20.84 -7.59
CA GLU A 8 16.60 20.41 -8.71
C GLU A 8 17.39 19.20 -8.21
N ARG A 9 17.40 18.13 -9.01
CA ARG A 9 18.12 16.89 -8.69
C ARG A 9 19.56 17.26 -8.31
N PRO A 10 20.04 16.98 -7.08
CA PRO A 10 21.45 17.12 -6.78
C PRO A 10 22.22 16.26 -7.77
N GLU A 11 23.20 16.84 -8.47
CA GLU A 11 24.08 16.07 -9.33
C GLU A 11 24.75 14.98 -8.48
N SER A 12 24.39 13.72 -8.75
CA SER A 12 24.96 12.57 -8.09
C SER A 12 26.43 12.46 -8.49
N GLY A 13 27.32 13.01 -7.68
CA GLY A 13 28.75 12.84 -7.86
C GLY A 13 29.15 11.38 -7.65
N GLY A 14 29.62 10.72 -8.72
CA GLY A 14 30.63 9.66 -8.65
C GLY A 14 30.25 8.24 -8.22
N LEU A 15 28.98 7.92 -7.96
CA LEU A 15 28.49 6.52 -7.84
C LEU A 15 27.61 6.22 -9.06
N GLU A 16 27.62 4.97 -9.57
CA GLU A 16 26.68 4.57 -10.62
C GLU A 16 25.27 4.99 -10.22
N ALA A 17 24.65 5.86 -11.05
CA ALA A 17 23.35 6.42 -10.73
C ALA A 17 22.33 5.29 -10.57
N LEU A 18 21.64 5.23 -9.42
CA LEU A 18 20.61 4.24 -9.17
C LEU A 18 19.50 4.37 -10.23
N ALA A 19 18.96 3.22 -10.65
CA ALA A 19 17.86 3.21 -11.60
C ALA A 19 16.61 3.89 -10.98
N PRO A 20 15.84 4.67 -11.76
CA PRO A 20 14.61 5.30 -11.29
C PRO A 20 13.52 4.26 -10.99
N LEU A 21 12.55 4.62 -10.15
CA LEU A 21 11.33 3.85 -9.97
C LEU A 21 10.57 3.76 -11.30
N SER A 22 9.90 2.63 -11.55
CA SER A 22 8.94 2.51 -12.65
C SER A 22 7.93 1.41 -12.38
N LYS A 23 6.77 1.49 -13.04
CA LYS A 23 5.75 0.43 -12.99
C LYS A 23 6.30 -0.91 -13.48
N ASP A 24 7.20 -0.92 -14.46
CA ASP A 24 7.79 -2.16 -14.97
C ASP A 24 8.75 -2.81 -13.97
N ARG A 25 9.48 -2.03 -13.19
CA ARG A 25 10.30 -2.56 -12.08
C ARG A 25 9.44 -3.14 -10.97
N ILE A 26 8.28 -2.53 -10.70
CA ILE A 26 7.29 -3.09 -9.76
C ILE A 26 6.79 -4.43 -10.28
N LYS A 27 6.34 -4.52 -11.54
CA LYS A 27 5.88 -5.77 -12.16
C LYS A 27 6.94 -6.87 -12.10
N ALA A 28 8.17 -6.56 -12.49
CA ALA A 28 9.28 -7.50 -12.43
C ALA A 28 9.57 -7.98 -11.00
N ALA A 29 9.43 -7.10 -9.99
CA ALA A 29 9.54 -7.49 -8.60
C ALA A 29 8.38 -8.41 -8.16
N LEU A 30 7.13 -8.11 -8.54
CA LEU A 30 5.99 -8.98 -8.25
C LEU A 30 6.16 -10.38 -8.89
N GLU A 31 6.62 -10.43 -10.14
CA GLU A 31 6.90 -11.69 -10.87
C GLU A 31 8.00 -12.50 -10.18
N ARG A 32 9.10 -11.85 -9.77
CA ARG A 32 10.18 -12.50 -9.01
C ARG A 32 9.72 -13.03 -7.66
N ALA A 33 8.74 -12.39 -7.03
CA ALA A 33 8.13 -12.85 -5.79
C ALA A 33 7.08 -13.96 -6.00
N GLY A 34 6.72 -14.27 -7.25
CA GLY A 34 5.68 -15.23 -7.59
C GLY A 34 4.26 -14.73 -7.31
N TRP A 35 4.06 -13.40 -7.26
CA TRP A 35 2.76 -12.81 -7.02
C TRP A 35 2.06 -12.42 -8.33
N SER A 36 0.81 -12.88 -8.47
CA SER A 36 -0.05 -12.49 -9.59
C SER A 36 -0.51 -11.05 -9.45
N TYR A 37 -0.53 -10.33 -10.58
CA TYR A 37 -1.05 -8.98 -10.66
C TYR A 37 -1.89 -8.78 -11.93
N THR A 38 -2.75 -7.77 -11.90
CA THR A 38 -3.47 -7.25 -13.06
C THR A 38 -3.04 -5.82 -13.32
N VAL A 39 -3.24 -5.36 -14.55
CA VAL A 39 -3.04 -3.97 -14.96
C VAL A 39 -4.37 -3.46 -15.48
N ASP A 40 -4.86 -2.34 -14.94
CA ASP A 40 -6.11 -1.73 -15.40
C ASP A 40 -5.93 -0.84 -16.63
N SER A 41 -7.00 -0.20 -17.09
CA SER A 41 -7.00 0.68 -18.27
C SER A 41 -6.09 1.90 -18.13
N ASP A 42 -5.82 2.34 -16.90
CA ASP A 42 -4.97 3.48 -16.59
C ASP A 42 -3.51 3.04 -16.35
N GLY A 43 -3.25 1.74 -16.51
CA GLY A 43 -1.94 1.13 -16.36
C GLY A 43 -1.55 0.94 -14.90
N ASP A 44 -2.47 1.02 -13.95
CA ASP A 44 -2.18 0.80 -12.53
C ASP A 44 -2.09 -0.68 -12.23
N VAL A 45 -1.10 -1.03 -11.41
CA VAL A 45 -0.79 -2.41 -11.06
C VAL A 45 -1.56 -2.76 -9.79
N GLY A 46 -2.34 -3.83 -9.83
CA GLY A 46 -3.13 -4.31 -8.69
C GLY A 46 -3.02 -5.81 -8.48
N GLY A 47 -3.29 -6.30 -7.28
CA GLY A 47 -3.30 -7.72 -6.98
C GLY A 47 -4.16 -8.06 -5.76
N GLY A 48 -4.57 -9.33 -5.65
CA GLY A 48 -5.38 -9.84 -4.56
C GLY A 48 -4.58 -10.77 -3.65
N TRP A 49 -4.68 -10.53 -2.34
CA TRP A 49 -4.19 -11.39 -1.27
C TRP A 49 -5.37 -11.91 -0.44
N GLU A 50 -5.10 -12.75 0.55
CA GLU A 50 -6.11 -13.41 1.38
C GLU A 50 -7.06 -12.39 2.05
N TYR A 51 -6.52 -11.38 2.74
CA TYR A 51 -7.31 -10.42 3.53
C TYR A 51 -7.56 -9.09 2.83
N GLY A 52 -6.87 -8.81 1.73
CA GLY A 52 -6.93 -7.52 1.06
C GLY A 52 -6.55 -7.54 -0.40
N SER A 53 -6.84 -6.45 -1.10
CA SER A 53 -6.26 -6.14 -2.40
C SER A 53 -5.24 -5.03 -2.27
N PHE A 54 -4.22 -5.03 -3.12
CA PHE A 54 -3.17 -4.02 -3.12
C PHE A 54 -3.07 -3.38 -4.49
N TYR A 55 -2.81 -2.08 -4.50
CA TYR A 55 -2.52 -1.29 -5.69
C TYR A 55 -1.17 -0.60 -5.52
N PHE A 56 -0.37 -0.63 -6.59
CA PHE A 56 0.99 -0.14 -6.62
C PHE A 56 1.04 1.03 -7.62
N PHE A 57 1.07 2.23 -7.07
CA PHE A 57 1.10 3.46 -7.82
C PHE A 57 2.53 4.00 -7.90
N VAL A 58 2.81 4.61 -9.04
CA VAL A 58 3.96 5.47 -9.26
C VAL A 58 3.40 6.87 -9.49
N ASN A 59 3.72 7.78 -8.58
CA ASN A 59 3.23 9.16 -8.57
C ASN A 59 4.41 10.13 -8.52
N GLY A 60 4.11 11.42 -8.38
CA GLY A 60 5.11 12.48 -8.40
C GLY A 60 5.22 13.10 -9.79
N LYS A 61 6.02 14.17 -9.91
CA LYS A 61 6.17 14.87 -11.20
C LYS A 61 7.17 14.18 -12.14
N MET A 62 8.00 13.34 -11.57
CA MET A 62 9.12 12.63 -12.17
C MET A 62 8.95 11.11 -12.04
N ASP A 63 7.74 10.63 -11.72
CA ASP A 63 7.43 9.22 -11.45
C ASP A 63 8.30 8.62 -10.32
N GLU A 64 8.57 9.43 -9.29
CA GLU A 64 9.52 9.16 -8.21
C GLU A 64 8.90 8.61 -6.93
N LEU A 65 7.59 8.78 -6.73
CA LEU A 65 6.90 8.37 -5.51
C LEU A 65 6.27 6.98 -5.68
N LEU A 66 6.76 6.01 -4.91
CA LEU A 66 6.07 4.74 -4.74
C LEU A 66 4.95 4.94 -3.72
N CYS A 67 3.72 4.59 -4.11
CA CYS A 67 2.57 4.52 -3.20
C CYS A 67 1.94 3.14 -3.30
N VAL A 68 2.01 2.36 -2.22
CA VAL A 68 1.33 1.06 -2.13
C VAL A 68 0.14 1.20 -1.21
N ARG A 69 -1.06 0.97 -1.73
CA ARG A 69 -2.31 1.00 -0.96
C ARG A 69 -2.89 -0.39 -0.86
N GLY A 70 -3.14 -0.84 0.37
CA GLY A 70 -3.90 -2.04 0.65
C GLY A 70 -5.33 -1.70 1.08
N PHE A 71 -6.30 -2.48 0.62
CA PHE A 71 -7.70 -2.36 0.96
C PHE A 71 -8.15 -3.67 1.61
N TRP A 72 -8.61 -3.59 2.86
CA TRP A 72 -9.21 -4.75 3.50
C TRP A 72 -10.45 -5.20 2.73
N ARG A 73 -10.64 -6.52 2.60
CA ARG A 73 -11.78 -7.11 1.89
C ARG A 73 -13.11 -6.91 2.61
N GLY A 74 -13.06 -6.86 3.95
CA GLY A 74 -14.24 -6.61 4.77
C GLY A 74 -14.82 -5.20 4.53
N ARG A 75 -16.11 -5.08 4.81
CA ARG A 75 -16.83 -3.80 4.85
C ARG A 75 -17.53 -3.68 6.18
N LEU A 76 -17.50 -2.49 6.75
CA LEU A 76 -18.15 -2.16 8.00
C LEU A 76 -19.27 -1.16 7.75
N ASP A 77 -20.28 -1.15 8.60
CA ASP A 77 -21.31 -0.12 8.56
C ASP A 77 -20.81 1.17 9.22
N GLY A 78 -21.68 2.19 9.23
CA GLY A 78 -21.35 3.49 9.82
C GLY A 78 -21.17 3.45 11.33
N ASP A 79 -21.80 2.50 12.03
CA ASP A 79 -21.78 2.40 13.49
C ASP A 79 -20.43 1.89 13.99
N ASP A 80 -19.74 1.08 13.18
CA ASP A 80 -18.38 0.59 13.45
C ASP A 80 -17.26 1.63 13.20
N TYR A 81 -17.56 2.82 12.67
CA TYR A 81 -16.54 3.80 12.27
C TYR A 81 -15.58 4.19 13.41
N ALA A 82 -16.12 4.48 14.59
CA ALA A 82 -15.31 4.93 15.73
C ALA A 82 -14.35 3.82 16.20
N ARG A 83 -14.83 2.57 16.23
CA ARG A 83 -14.04 1.40 16.58
C ARG A 83 -12.97 1.10 15.53
N ALA A 84 -13.30 1.18 14.25
CA ALA A 84 -12.34 1.02 13.16
C ALA A 84 -11.21 2.07 13.24
N LEU A 85 -11.55 3.31 13.60
CA LEU A 85 -10.57 4.39 13.78
C LEU A 85 -9.63 4.11 14.95
N GLU A 86 -10.16 3.62 16.07
CA GLU A 86 -9.36 3.24 17.24
C GLU A 86 -8.38 2.10 16.91
N VAL A 87 -8.83 1.07 16.19
CA VAL A 87 -7.97 -0.03 15.72
C VAL A 87 -6.81 0.49 14.86
N CYS A 88 -7.10 1.39 13.92
CA CYS A 88 -6.06 2.01 13.09
C CYS A 88 -5.07 2.84 13.93
N ASN A 89 -5.57 3.66 14.86
CA ASN A 89 -4.75 4.52 15.71
C ASN A 89 -3.82 3.73 16.62
N ILE A 90 -4.31 2.66 17.25
CA ILE A 90 -3.48 1.77 18.09
C ILE A 90 -2.37 1.15 17.25
N TRP A 91 -2.70 0.61 16.07
CA TRP A 91 -1.69 0.04 15.19
C TRP A 91 -0.62 1.06 14.79
N ASN A 92 -1.02 2.26 14.38
CA ASN A 92 -0.10 3.33 13.98
C ASN A 92 0.78 3.81 15.14
N ALA A 93 0.32 3.70 16.39
CA ALA A 93 1.11 4.05 17.57
C ALA A 93 2.14 2.97 17.93
N ASP A 94 1.77 1.70 17.77
CA ASP A 94 2.55 0.57 18.28
C ASP A 94 3.46 -0.09 17.23
N LYS A 95 3.17 0.10 15.93
CA LYS A 95 3.86 -0.56 14.82
C LYS A 95 4.46 0.46 13.87
N LEU A 96 5.62 0.14 13.31
CA LEU A 96 6.31 0.99 12.34
C LEU A 96 5.58 1.04 10.99
N TRP A 97 4.94 -0.06 10.61
CA TRP A 97 4.27 -0.21 9.31
C TRP A 97 3.00 -1.05 9.42
N PRO A 98 2.08 -0.91 8.46
CA PRO A 98 1.95 0.22 7.53
C PRO A 98 1.29 1.44 8.23
N LYS A 99 1.18 2.58 7.54
CA LYS A 99 0.20 3.61 7.92
C LYS A 99 -1.19 3.03 7.67
N THR A 100 -2.10 3.17 8.62
CA THR A 100 -3.48 2.69 8.51
C THR A 100 -4.48 3.84 8.63
N TYR A 101 -5.61 3.74 7.94
CA TYR A 101 -6.67 4.75 8.03
C TYR A 101 -8.03 4.19 7.62
N VAL A 102 -9.06 4.88 8.09
CA VAL A 102 -10.46 4.58 7.76
C VAL A 102 -10.97 5.53 6.69
N GLY A 103 -11.53 4.98 5.62
CA GLY A 103 -12.25 5.70 4.57
C GLY A 103 -13.72 5.29 4.51
N ARG A 104 -14.46 5.91 3.60
CA ARG A 104 -15.80 5.46 3.19
C ARG A 104 -15.79 5.20 1.70
N ASP A 105 -16.51 4.18 1.26
CA ASP A 105 -16.79 3.99 -0.17
C ASP A 105 -18.03 4.81 -0.60
N ASP A 106 -18.37 4.74 -1.89
CA ASP A 106 -19.46 5.50 -2.49
C ASP A 106 -20.85 5.11 -1.94
N GLU A 107 -20.96 3.93 -1.33
CA GLU A 107 -22.16 3.44 -0.65
C GLU A 107 -22.21 3.88 0.82
N GLY A 108 -21.19 4.62 1.29
CA GLY A 108 -21.05 5.09 2.66
C GLY A 108 -20.51 4.06 3.64
N MET A 109 -20.16 2.86 3.16
CA MET A 109 -19.61 1.78 3.96
C MET A 109 -18.19 2.13 4.41
N VAL A 110 -17.86 1.73 5.63
CA VAL A 110 -16.57 1.99 6.25
C VAL A 110 -15.54 1.01 5.71
N ARG A 111 -14.41 1.54 5.24
CA ARG A 111 -13.30 0.80 4.63
C ARG A 111 -12.03 1.03 5.44
N ILE A 112 -11.32 -0.05 5.74
CA ILE A 112 -10.02 0.00 6.43
C ILE A 112 -8.91 -0.20 5.40
N ASN A 113 -7.95 0.73 5.40
CA ASN A 113 -6.90 0.80 4.39
C ASN A 113 -5.53 0.82 5.04
N THR A 114 -4.54 0.38 4.26
CA THR A 114 -3.11 0.50 4.59
C THR A 114 -2.42 1.29 3.49
N GLU A 115 -1.40 2.05 3.83
CA GLU A 115 -0.61 2.79 2.85
C GLU A 115 0.87 2.85 3.23
N HIS A 116 1.72 2.71 2.23
CA HIS A 116 3.16 2.91 2.33
C HIS A 116 3.62 3.82 1.20
N ASN A 117 4.31 4.91 1.54
CA ASN A 117 4.85 5.86 0.56
C ASN A 117 6.34 6.02 0.76
N VAL A 118 7.09 6.00 -0.34
CA VAL A 118 8.53 6.26 -0.34
C VAL A 118 8.89 7.11 -1.55
N ASP A 119 9.70 8.13 -1.34
CA ASP A 119 10.25 8.97 -2.39
C ASP A 119 11.60 8.40 -2.86
N TYR A 120 11.70 8.12 -4.16
CA TYR A 120 12.90 7.65 -4.83
C TYR A 120 13.38 8.63 -5.91
N GLU A 121 13.30 9.94 -5.66
CA GLU A 121 13.86 10.98 -6.53
C GLU A 121 15.32 10.68 -6.99
N HIS A 122 16.08 10.00 -6.13
CA HIS A 122 17.47 9.60 -6.37
C HIS A 122 17.65 8.16 -6.88
N GLY A 123 16.58 7.44 -7.18
CA GLY A 123 16.60 6.04 -7.60
C GLY A 123 16.73 5.04 -6.44
N LEU A 124 16.65 3.76 -6.80
CA LEU A 124 16.72 2.62 -5.88
C LEU A 124 17.23 1.35 -6.60
N THR A 125 17.79 0.39 -5.87
CA THR A 125 18.09 -0.94 -6.41
C THR A 125 16.83 -1.82 -6.48
N ASP A 126 16.87 -2.90 -7.26
CA ASP A 126 15.75 -3.86 -7.34
C ASP A 126 15.55 -4.62 -6.03
N GLU A 127 16.62 -4.81 -5.23
CA GLU A 127 16.55 -5.40 -3.90
C GLU A 127 15.84 -4.47 -2.91
N GLN A 128 16.12 -3.16 -2.95
CA GLN A 128 15.42 -2.18 -2.13
C GLN A 128 13.93 -2.10 -2.49
N LEU A 129 13.61 -2.10 -3.79
CA LEU A 129 12.22 -2.14 -4.25
C LEU A 129 11.52 -3.40 -3.72
N MET A 130 12.12 -4.57 -3.95
CA MET A 130 11.58 -5.84 -3.48
C MET A 130 11.39 -5.86 -1.96
N GLN A 131 12.36 -5.37 -1.19
CA GLN A 131 12.27 -5.31 0.27
C GLN A 131 11.08 -4.45 0.72
N HIS A 132 10.87 -3.29 0.09
CA HIS A 132 9.73 -2.44 0.45
C HIS A 132 8.39 -3.06 0.06
N LEU A 133 8.29 -3.73 -1.10
CA LEU A 133 7.08 -4.46 -1.50
C LEU A 133 6.76 -5.61 -0.53
N LEU A 134 7.76 -6.42 -0.15
CA LEU A 134 7.62 -7.46 0.86
C LEU A 134 7.20 -6.89 2.21
N CYS A 135 7.84 -5.81 2.64
CA CYS A 135 7.53 -5.17 3.92
C CYS A 135 6.08 -4.68 3.96
N VAL A 136 5.63 -3.90 2.96
CA VAL A 136 4.27 -3.35 2.97
C VAL A 136 3.24 -4.46 2.86
N ILE A 137 3.41 -5.44 1.97
CA ILE A 137 2.42 -6.52 1.80
C ILE A 137 2.31 -7.34 3.09
N ASN A 138 3.43 -7.77 3.67
CA ASN A 138 3.40 -8.62 4.86
C ASN A 138 2.85 -7.89 6.09
N THR A 139 3.26 -6.63 6.29
CA THR A 139 2.79 -5.85 7.45
C THR A 139 1.33 -5.42 7.30
N SER A 140 0.88 -5.09 6.09
CA SER A 140 -0.53 -4.85 5.81
C SER A 140 -1.39 -6.10 5.99
N MET A 141 -0.89 -7.26 5.57
CA MET A 141 -1.58 -8.54 5.80
C MET A 141 -1.70 -8.86 7.30
N ALA A 142 -0.64 -8.64 8.08
CA ALA A 142 -0.69 -8.79 9.53
C ALA A 142 -1.67 -7.80 10.18
N PHE A 143 -1.75 -6.56 9.70
CA PHE A 143 -2.75 -5.61 10.15
C PHE A 143 -4.16 -6.06 9.79
N PHE A 144 -4.40 -6.54 8.57
CA PHE A 144 -5.73 -7.01 8.16
C PHE A 144 -6.16 -8.28 8.88
N GLU A 145 -5.23 -9.17 9.22
CA GLU A 145 -5.49 -10.29 10.12
C GLU A 145 -5.97 -9.78 11.49
N HIS A 146 -5.26 -8.81 12.07
CA HIS A 146 -5.69 -8.18 13.31
C HIS A 146 -7.08 -7.51 13.19
N VAL A 147 -7.36 -6.84 12.07
CA VAL A 147 -8.70 -6.28 11.80
C VAL A 147 -9.76 -7.40 11.75
N ASN A 148 -9.46 -8.57 11.17
CA ASN A 148 -10.39 -9.70 11.18
C ASN A 148 -10.69 -10.18 12.60
N GLU A 149 -9.70 -10.19 13.51
CA GLU A 149 -9.91 -10.50 14.93
C GLU A 149 -10.81 -9.47 15.61
N GLN A 150 -10.64 -8.19 15.25
CA GLN A 150 -11.47 -7.11 15.77
C GLN A 150 -12.87 -7.10 15.16
N PHE A 151 -13.09 -7.61 13.95
CA PHE A 151 -14.40 -7.60 13.27
C PHE A 151 -14.73 -8.97 12.65
N PRO A 152 -14.89 -10.03 13.47
CA PRO A 152 -15.02 -11.39 12.99
C PRO A 152 -16.30 -11.62 12.17
N GLU A 153 -17.41 -10.97 12.53
CA GLU A 153 -18.68 -11.07 11.80
C GLU A 153 -18.60 -10.45 10.40
N ALA A 154 -17.92 -9.30 10.28
CA ALA A 154 -17.68 -8.67 8.99
C ALA A 154 -16.74 -9.52 8.13
N TRP A 155 -15.68 -10.10 8.71
CA TRP A 155 -14.78 -10.98 7.98
C TRP A 155 -15.48 -12.23 7.47
N GLU A 156 -16.28 -12.91 8.31
CA GLU A 156 -17.05 -14.09 7.93
C GLU A 156 -17.97 -13.82 6.72
N ARG A 157 -18.55 -12.62 6.65
CA ARG A 157 -19.45 -12.20 5.56
C ARG A 157 -18.74 -11.92 4.23
N PHE A 158 -17.52 -11.40 4.27
CA PHE A 158 -16.84 -10.85 3.07
C PHE A 158 -15.58 -11.61 2.66
N ARG A 159 -15.18 -12.65 3.40
CA ARG A 159 -14.05 -13.50 2.99
C ARG A 159 -14.34 -14.17 1.64
N PRO A 160 -13.34 -14.32 0.76
CA PRO A 160 -13.52 -15.03 -0.49
C PRO A 160 -13.88 -16.50 -0.23
N GLU A 161 -14.76 -17.06 -1.06
CA GLU A 161 -14.96 -18.51 -1.11
C GLU A 161 -13.69 -19.15 -1.66
N GLY A 162 -13.15 -20.15 -0.95
CA GLY A 162 -11.93 -20.87 -1.30
C GLY A 162 -12.11 -21.83 -2.47
#